data_AF-A0A844X1M3-F1
#
_entry.id   AF-A0A844X1M3-F1
#
_cell.length_a   1.000
_cell.length_b   1.000
_cell.length_c   1.000
_cell.angle_alpha   90.00
_cell.angle_beta   90.00
_cell.angle_gamma   90.00
#
_symmetry.space_group_name_H-M   'P 1'
#
loop_
_entity.id
_entity.type
_entity.pdbx_description
1 polymer ?
#
loop_
_entity_poly.entity_id
_entity_poly.type
_entity_poly.pdbx_seq_one_letter_code
_entity_poly.pdbx_strand_id
1 'polypeptide(L)'
;MVWGWVLCLVARSQWYKTVRWVVVQVLCLWLIGLHYNLNRYYDPFTGRYITQDPLGILGGLNSYQYAGSDPINWIDPLGLIKVENNGFEGIAGKGTTNTAQAGNAATKPSTNVTGTIPTVDQLSQAAASANRNGLTDAGRALQKHGGREGSVYTYSSQKSYVLNKEAQNIVDDILSNPKTVIIHTTATENKQIIKVIHATAPDGRTLRFNEDGTKLIGFREPSKK
;
A
#
# COMPACT_ATOMS: atom_id res chain seq x y z
N MET A 1 -48.26 3.65 -21.12
CA MET A 1 -48.20 4.52 -22.33
C MET A 1 -47.55 5.83 -21.87
N VAL A 2 -46.21 5.87 -21.76
CA VAL A 2 -45.24 6.24 -22.82
C VAL A 2 -45.62 7.57 -23.41
N TRP A 3 -44.84 8.63 -23.18
CA TRP A 3 -44.40 9.66 -24.13
C TRP A 3 -43.47 10.65 -23.40
N GLY A 4 -42.26 10.87 -23.93
CA GLY A 4 -41.36 11.89 -23.37
C GLY A 4 -39.88 11.84 -23.76
N TRP A 5 -39.44 11.07 -24.76
CA TRP A 5 -38.12 11.21 -25.37
C TRP A 5 -38.23 11.95 -26.70
N VAL A 6 -37.98 13.27 -26.74
CA VAL A 6 -37.46 13.99 -27.91
C VAL A 6 -36.79 15.29 -27.42
N LEU A 7 -35.44 15.35 -27.40
CA LEU A 7 -34.75 16.60 -27.70
C LEU A 7 -33.46 16.27 -28.45
N CYS A 8 -33.59 16.30 -29.78
CA CYS A 8 -32.49 16.23 -30.74
C CYS A 8 -32.22 17.66 -31.23
N LEU A 9 -30.94 18.05 -31.26
CA LEU A 9 -30.29 19.02 -32.15
C LEU A 9 -30.92 20.41 -32.35
N VAL A 10 -30.19 21.47 -31.96
CA VAL A 10 -29.58 22.46 -32.88
C VAL A 10 -28.78 23.48 -32.05
N ALA A 11 -27.44 23.46 -32.18
CA ALA A 11 -26.62 24.66 -32.06
C ALA A 11 -25.30 24.48 -32.86
N ARG A 12 -25.35 24.97 -34.11
CA ARG A 12 -24.25 25.64 -34.85
C ARG A 12 -23.26 26.34 -33.89
N SER A 13 -22.00 26.60 -34.21
CA SER A 13 -21.22 26.58 -35.43
C SER A 13 -19.81 27.01 -35.01
N GLN A 14 -18.81 26.27 -35.45
CA GLN A 14 -17.43 26.70 -35.70
C GLN A 14 -16.56 27.19 -34.51
N TRP A 15 -15.32 26.70 -34.55
CA TRP A 15 -14.14 27.12 -33.81
C TRP A 15 -13.84 26.48 -32.44
N TYR A 16 -12.69 25.80 -32.45
CA TYR A 16 -11.90 25.21 -31.38
C TYR A 16 -12.51 23.99 -30.68
N LYS A 17 -11.78 22.86 -30.70
CA LYS A 17 -11.45 22.03 -29.50
C LYS A 17 -11.10 20.60 -29.89
N THR A 18 -9.81 20.32 -29.98
CA THR A 18 -9.18 18.99 -29.93
C THR A 18 -9.36 18.27 -28.58
N VAL A 19 -10.19 18.82 -27.66
CA VAL A 19 -10.37 18.33 -26.27
C VAL A 19 -11.80 17.84 -26.01
N ARG A 20 -12.63 17.69 -27.05
CA ARG A 20 -14.05 17.29 -26.88
C ARG A 20 -14.32 15.79 -27.03
N TRP A 21 -13.38 15.00 -27.56
CA TRP A 21 -13.59 13.56 -27.69
C TRP A 21 -13.43 12.81 -26.36
N VAL A 22 -12.48 13.22 -25.51
CA VAL A 22 -12.31 12.61 -24.17
C VAL A 22 -13.48 12.94 -23.25
N VAL A 23 -14.00 14.18 -23.29
CA VAL A 23 -15.07 14.61 -22.39
C VAL A 23 -16.43 14.02 -22.77
N VAL A 24 -16.74 13.85 -24.07
CA VAL A 24 -18.00 13.24 -24.51
C VAL A 24 -18.06 11.74 -24.20
N GLN A 25 -16.93 11.04 -24.28
CA GLN A 25 -16.87 9.62 -23.94
C GLN A 25 -17.09 9.38 -22.44
N VAL A 26 -16.53 10.25 -21.58
CA VAL A 26 -16.73 10.20 -20.12
C VAL A 26 -18.17 10.60 -19.72
N LEU A 27 -18.80 11.55 -20.40
CA LEU A 27 -20.17 11.98 -20.08
C LEU A 27 -21.24 10.95 -20.52
N CYS A 28 -21.00 10.24 -21.62
CA CYS A 28 -21.92 9.20 -22.10
C CYS A 28 -21.93 7.96 -21.19
N LEU A 29 -20.82 7.67 -20.49
CA LEU A 29 -20.69 6.56 -19.54
C LEU A 29 -21.49 6.75 -18.25
N TRP A 30 -21.69 8.01 -17.84
CA TRP A 30 -22.46 8.32 -16.63
C TRP A 30 -23.97 8.16 -16.84
N LEU A 31 -24.48 8.37 -18.07
CA LEU A 31 -25.90 8.16 -18.40
C LEU A 31 -26.29 6.69 -18.56
N ILE A 32 -25.33 5.80 -18.83
CA ILE A 32 -25.53 4.35 -18.99
C ILE A 32 -25.08 3.52 -17.78
N GLY A 33 -24.64 4.20 -16.70
CA GLY A 33 -24.25 3.54 -15.45
C GLY A 33 -23.00 2.67 -15.55
N LEU A 34 -22.16 2.83 -16.57
CA LEU A 34 -20.94 2.04 -16.74
C LEU A 34 -19.73 2.76 -16.11
N HIS A 35 -18.85 2.01 -15.47
CA HIS A 35 -17.60 2.53 -14.92
C HIS A 35 -16.44 2.26 -15.87
N TYR A 36 -15.57 3.26 -16.03
CA TYR A 36 -14.39 3.13 -16.88
C TYR A 36 -13.16 2.73 -16.07
N ASN A 37 -12.70 1.50 -16.26
CA ASN A 37 -11.49 0.97 -15.64
C ASN A 37 -10.38 0.89 -16.70
N LEU A 38 -9.80 2.05 -17.03
CA LEU A 38 -8.69 2.30 -17.96
C LEU A 38 -8.72 1.53 -19.30
N ASN A 39 -8.56 0.21 -19.28
CA ASN A 39 -8.57 -0.68 -20.43
C ASN A 39 -9.95 -1.31 -20.72
N ARG A 40 -10.89 -1.26 -19.76
CA ARG A 40 -12.20 -1.93 -19.88
C ARG A 40 -13.35 -1.11 -19.33
N TYR A 41 -14.55 -1.44 -19.80
CA TYR A 41 -15.82 -0.91 -19.29
C TYR A 41 -16.48 -1.92 -18.36
N TYR A 42 -16.73 -1.51 -17.12
CA TYR A 42 -17.36 -2.30 -16.07
C TYR A 42 -18.83 -1.93 -15.94
N ASP A 43 -19.70 -2.94 -15.89
CA ASP A 43 -21.11 -2.78 -15.57
C ASP A 43 -21.37 -3.14 -14.10
N PRO A 44 -21.70 -2.15 -13.23
CA PRO A 44 -22.00 -2.39 -11.83
C PRO A 44 -23.30 -3.18 -11.61
N PHE A 45 -24.24 -3.18 -12.56
CA PHE A 45 -25.50 -3.91 -12.41
C PHE A 45 -25.32 -5.42 -12.57
N THR A 46 -24.46 -5.84 -13.51
CA THR A 46 -24.17 -7.26 -13.73
C THR A 46 -22.90 -7.74 -13.03
N GLY A 47 -22.08 -6.82 -12.51
CA GLY A 47 -20.84 -7.13 -11.80
C GLY A 47 -19.74 -7.69 -12.71
N ARG A 48 -19.73 -7.30 -14.00
CA ARG A 48 -18.86 -7.87 -15.04
C ARG A 48 -18.33 -6.80 -15.99
N TYR A 49 -17.28 -7.15 -16.73
CA TYR A 49 -16.83 -6.35 -17.86
C TYR A 49 -17.72 -6.60 -19.07
N ILE A 50 -18.02 -5.55 -19.83
CA ILE A 50 -18.78 -5.67 -21.10
C ILE A 50 -17.83 -5.89 -22.30
N THR A 51 -16.54 -5.64 -22.12
CA THR A 51 -15.48 -5.85 -23.09
C THR A 51 -14.63 -7.04 -22.71
N GLN A 52 -14.25 -7.87 -23.69
CA GLN A 52 -13.38 -9.04 -23.48
C GLN A 52 -11.99 -8.60 -22.97
N ASP A 53 -11.40 -9.38 -22.06
CA ASP A 53 -10.04 -9.15 -21.54
C ASP A 53 -8.99 -9.15 -22.67
N PRO A 54 -8.22 -8.06 -22.84
CA PRO A 54 -7.12 -8.00 -23.80
C PRO A 54 -6.02 -9.05 -23.55
N LEU A 55 -5.88 -9.57 -22.32
CA LEU A 55 -4.93 -10.62 -21.96
C LEU A 55 -5.44 -12.04 -22.29
N GLY A 56 -6.69 -12.19 -22.73
CA GLY A 56 -7.27 -13.48 -23.08
C GLY A 56 -7.22 -14.48 -21.94
N ILE A 57 -6.67 -15.68 -22.19
CA ILE A 57 -6.57 -16.78 -21.19
C ILE A 57 -5.64 -16.42 -20.02
N LEU A 58 -4.68 -15.50 -20.21
CA LEU A 58 -3.77 -15.05 -19.16
C LEU A 58 -4.48 -14.23 -18.07
N GLY A 59 -5.61 -13.58 -18.40
CA GLY A 59 -6.46 -12.86 -17.44
C GLY A 59 -7.41 -13.79 -16.65
N GLY A 60 -7.43 -15.09 -16.98
CA GLY A 60 -8.29 -16.10 -16.39
C GLY A 60 -9.19 -16.80 -17.42
N LEU A 61 -9.83 -17.89 -16.99
CA LEU A 61 -10.71 -18.69 -17.85
C LEU A 61 -11.98 -17.95 -18.30
N ASN A 62 -12.36 -16.87 -17.61
CA ASN A 62 -13.52 -16.06 -17.93
C ASN A 62 -13.09 -14.63 -18.30
N SER A 63 -13.11 -14.34 -19.60
CA SER A 63 -12.63 -13.07 -20.17
C SER A 63 -13.51 -11.85 -19.86
N TYR A 64 -14.64 -12.01 -19.18
CA TYR A 64 -15.55 -10.93 -18.78
C TYR A 64 -15.61 -10.75 -17.25
N GLN A 65 -14.79 -11.48 -16.49
CA GLN A 65 -14.88 -11.52 -15.03
C GLN A 65 -14.27 -10.27 -14.39
N TYR A 66 -15.02 -9.64 -13.50
CA TYR A 66 -14.51 -8.59 -12.61
C TYR A 66 -14.00 -9.22 -11.31
N ALA A 67 -12.81 -8.82 -10.85
CA ALA A 67 -12.26 -9.17 -9.53
C ALA A 67 -12.31 -10.68 -9.18
N GLY A 68 -12.24 -11.57 -10.17
CA GLY A 68 -12.35 -13.02 -9.91
C GLY A 68 -13.69 -13.47 -9.32
N SER A 69 -14.78 -12.71 -9.55
CA SER A 69 -16.09 -12.88 -8.91
C SER A 69 -16.11 -12.66 -7.38
N ASP A 70 -15.06 -12.08 -6.82
CA ASP A 70 -14.97 -11.71 -5.41
C ASP A 70 -14.58 -10.23 -5.26
N PRO A 71 -15.53 -9.30 -5.53
CA PRO A 71 -15.29 -7.86 -5.47
C PRO A 71 -15.17 -7.32 -4.04
N ILE A 72 -15.39 -8.16 -3.02
CA ILE A 72 -15.21 -7.80 -1.60
C ILE A 72 -13.71 -7.79 -1.30
N ASN A 73 -13.03 -8.86 -1.68
CA ASN A 73 -11.61 -9.06 -1.37
C ASN A 73 -10.67 -8.57 -2.49
N TRP A 74 -11.19 -8.33 -3.70
CA TRP A 74 -10.36 -7.97 -4.85
C TRP A 74 -10.95 -6.79 -5.62
N ILE A 75 -10.07 -5.94 -6.14
CA ILE A 75 -10.40 -4.83 -7.04
C ILE A 75 -9.52 -4.94 -8.28
N ASP A 76 -9.99 -4.51 -9.44
CA ASP A 76 -9.17 -4.48 -10.67
C ASP A 76 -9.04 -3.03 -11.16
N PRO A 77 -8.06 -2.26 -10.63
CA PRO A 77 -7.93 -0.83 -10.91
C PRO A 77 -7.56 -0.51 -12.36
N LEU A 78 -6.91 -1.45 -13.07
CA LEU A 78 -6.41 -1.26 -14.42
C LEU A 78 -7.27 -1.94 -15.49
N GLY A 79 -8.25 -2.77 -15.08
CA GLY A 79 -9.01 -3.56 -16.03
C GLY A 79 -8.17 -4.65 -16.69
N LEU A 80 -7.25 -5.28 -15.97
CA LEU A 80 -6.37 -6.33 -16.51
C LEU A 80 -6.12 -7.46 -15.50
N ILE A 81 -5.83 -7.12 -14.25
CA ILE A 81 -5.47 -8.10 -13.22
C ILE A 81 -6.11 -7.66 -11.91
N LYS A 82 -6.78 -8.61 -11.24
CA LYS A 82 -7.33 -8.37 -9.90
C LYS A 82 -6.20 -8.22 -8.89
N VAL A 83 -6.31 -7.20 -8.06
CA VAL A 83 -5.42 -6.88 -6.95
C VAL A 83 -6.24 -7.05 -5.67
N GLU A 84 -5.60 -7.55 -4.62
CA GLU A 84 -6.22 -7.62 -3.30
C GLU A 84 -6.67 -6.23 -2.85
N ASN A 85 -7.88 -6.16 -2.27
CA ASN A 85 -8.50 -4.94 -1.80
C ASN A 85 -7.90 -4.53 -0.45
N ASN A 86 -6.59 -4.25 -0.45
CA ASN A 86 -5.83 -3.87 0.74
C ASN A 86 -5.91 -2.37 1.05
N GLY A 87 -6.86 -1.64 0.45
CA GLY A 87 -7.01 -0.20 0.66
C GLY A 87 -5.83 0.59 0.08
N PHE A 88 -5.89 0.90 -1.22
CA PHE A 88 -5.05 1.88 -1.93
C PHE A 88 -3.59 2.01 -1.46
N GLU A 89 -2.81 0.94 -1.52
CA GLU A 89 -1.37 1.06 -1.77
C GLU A 89 -1.14 0.84 -3.26
N GLY A 90 -0.91 1.94 -3.98
CA GLY A 90 -0.70 1.93 -5.42
C GLY A 90 0.46 1.02 -5.79
N ILE A 91 0.20 0.10 -6.72
CA ILE A 91 1.21 -0.78 -7.34
C ILE A 91 2.24 0.08 -8.06
N ALA A 92 3.34 0.38 -7.38
CA ALA A 92 4.60 0.69 -8.01
C ALA A 92 5.42 -0.60 -8.04
N GLY A 93 5.30 -1.32 -9.16
CA GLY A 93 6.22 -2.34 -9.67
C GLY A 93 6.90 -3.26 -8.66
N LYS A 94 6.32 -4.43 -8.43
CA LYS A 94 7.14 -5.62 -8.11
C LYS A 94 6.85 -6.68 -9.17
N GLY A 95 7.75 -6.74 -10.16
CA GLY A 95 7.75 -7.78 -11.17
C GLY A 95 7.77 -9.14 -10.50
N THR A 96 6.76 -9.93 -10.83
CA THR A 96 6.61 -11.34 -10.50
C THR A 96 7.69 -12.15 -11.21
N THR A 97 8.58 -12.77 -10.45
CA THR A 97 9.05 -14.11 -10.81
C THR A 97 8.40 -15.09 -9.85
N ASN A 98 7.25 -15.61 -10.27
CA ASN A 98 6.58 -16.72 -9.62
C ASN A 98 7.38 -18.01 -9.89
N THR A 99 7.89 -18.63 -8.84
CA THR A 99 7.88 -20.10 -8.74
C THR A 99 7.47 -20.50 -7.33
N ALA A 100 6.47 -21.38 -7.30
CA ALA A 100 5.93 -22.16 -6.17
C ALA A 100 4.78 -21.53 -5.36
N GLN A 101 3.58 -21.76 -5.91
CA GLN A 101 2.33 -21.87 -5.17
C GLN A 101 2.27 -23.25 -4.49
N ALA A 102 2.29 -23.31 -3.17
CA ALA A 102 1.72 -24.41 -2.39
C ALA A 102 1.47 -23.91 -0.97
N GLY A 103 0.22 -24.05 -0.51
CA GLY A 103 -0.32 -23.31 0.63
C GLY A 103 0.41 -23.50 1.95
N ASN A 104 0.33 -22.46 2.77
CA ASN A 104 0.27 -22.56 4.23
C ASN A 104 -0.65 -21.43 4.72
N ALA A 105 -1.94 -21.73 4.76
CA ALA A 105 -2.79 -21.13 5.76
C ALA A 105 -2.23 -21.54 7.13
N ALA A 106 -2.05 -20.56 8.01
CA ALA A 106 -1.61 -20.69 9.40
C ALA A 106 -0.17 -21.19 9.61
N THR A 107 0.78 -20.26 9.54
CA THR A 107 1.68 -20.05 10.68
C THR A 107 1.84 -18.55 10.89
N LYS A 108 1.16 -18.01 11.89
CA LYS A 108 1.72 -16.92 12.70
C LYS A 108 3.11 -17.43 13.11
N PRO A 109 4.24 -16.84 12.68
CA PRO A 109 5.52 -17.18 13.28
C PRO A 109 5.55 -16.48 14.63
N SER A 110 4.86 -17.09 15.60
CA SER A 110 5.06 -16.88 17.01
C SER A 110 5.87 -18.06 17.54
N THR A 111 7.05 -18.29 16.96
CA THR A 111 8.10 -18.99 17.69
C THR A 111 8.89 -17.94 18.41
N ASN A 112 8.44 -17.60 19.63
CA ASN A 112 9.29 -16.98 20.63
C ASN A 112 10.47 -17.93 20.86
N VAL A 113 11.55 -17.73 20.12
CA VAL A 113 12.86 -18.23 20.50
C VAL A 113 13.57 -17.05 21.13
N THR A 114 13.35 -16.89 22.44
CA THR A 114 14.04 -15.92 23.30
C THR A 114 15.55 -16.13 23.11
N GLY A 115 16.17 -15.31 22.25
CA GLY A 115 17.60 -15.38 21.89
C GLY A 115 17.91 -15.56 20.39
N THR A 116 16.93 -15.80 19.52
CA THR A 116 17.14 -15.76 18.06
C THR A 116 16.84 -14.37 17.53
N ILE A 117 17.77 -13.79 16.79
CA ILE A 117 17.57 -12.46 16.19
C ILE A 117 16.46 -12.56 15.14
N PRO A 118 15.40 -11.74 15.23
CA PRO A 118 14.31 -11.75 14.26
C PRO A 118 14.82 -11.37 12.87
N THR A 119 14.19 -11.95 11.87
CA THR A 119 14.53 -11.70 10.46
C THR A 119 14.20 -10.26 10.07
N VAL A 120 14.93 -9.73 9.08
CA VAL A 120 14.68 -8.38 8.53
C VAL A 120 13.22 -8.23 8.06
N ASP A 121 12.66 -9.25 7.42
CA ASP A 121 11.27 -9.23 6.94
C ASP A 121 10.27 -9.10 8.09
N GLN A 122 10.49 -9.83 9.19
CA GLN A 122 9.64 -9.72 10.39
C GLN A 122 9.69 -8.32 11.01
N LEU A 123 10.88 -7.71 11.05
CA LEU A 123 11.05 -6.35 11.58
C LEU A 123 10.42 -5.29 10.67
N SER A 124 10.57 -5.43 9.35
CA SER A 124 9.94 -4.54 8.37
C SER A 124 8.41 -4.64 8.45
N GLN A 125 7.85 -5.85 8.54
CA GLN A 125 6.41 -6.07 8.74
C GLN A 125 5.91 -5.53 10.08
N ALA A 126 6.66 -5.70 11.15
CA ALA A 126 6.33 -5.15 12.47
C ALA A 126 6.22 -3.61 12.44
N ALA A 127 7.09 -2.95 11.67
CA ALA A 127 7.06 -1.50 11.48
C ALA A 127 5.85 -1.04 10.64
N ALA A 128 5.45 -1.85 9.64
CA ALA A 128 4.28 -1.61 8.80
C ALA A 128 2.94 -1.89 9.50
N SER A 129 2.96 -2.43 10.72
CA SER A 129 1.73 -2.79 11.44
C SER A 129 0.82 -1.58 11.67
N ALA A 130 -0.48 -1.78 11.46
CA ALA A 130 -1.48 -0.73 11.55
C ALA A 130 -1.64 -0.22 12.99
N ASN A 131 -1.67 1.10 13.14
CA ASN A 131 -1.94 1.81 14.38
C ASN A 131 -3.21 2.67 14.22
N ARG A 132 -3.57 3.41 15.27
CA ARG A 132 -4.73 4.30 15.33
C ARG A 132 -4.59 5.45 14.31
N ASN A 133 -5.73 5.96 13.86
CA ASN A 133 -5.85 7.10 12.93
C ASN A 133 -5.23 6.85 11.54
N GLY A 134 -5.18 5.59 11.09
CA GLY A 134 -4.68 5.23 9.75
C GLY A 134 -3.16 5.40 9.59
N LEU A 135 -2.42 5.52 10.69
CA LEU A 135 -0.96 5.50 10.70
C LEU A 135 -0.46 4.07 10.93
N THR A 136 0.72 3.74 10.44
CA THR A 136 1.46 2.55 10.88
C THR A 136 2.27 2.86 12.14
N ASP A 137 2.81 1.84 12.81
CA ASP A 137 3.75 2.05 13.92
C ASP A 137 4.97 2.89 13.46
N ALA A 138 5.49 2.61 12.26
CA ALA A 138 6.54 3.43 11.63
C ALA A 138 6.06 4.87 11.36
N GLY A 139 4.87 5.05 10.77
CA GLY A 139 4.31 6.37 10.48
C GLY A 139 4.13 7.23 11.74
N ARG A 140 3.64 6.61 12.83
CA ARG A 140 3.51 7.28 14.15
C ARG A 140 4.87 7.65 14.72
N ALA A 141 5.86 6.77 14.60
CA ALA A 141 7.24 7.04 15.03
C ALA A 141 7.85 8.19 14.23
N LEU A 142 7.72 8.18 12.90
CA LEU A 142 8.20 9.27 12.04
C LEU A 142 7.52 10.59 12.39
N GLN A 143 6.21 10.59 12.63
CA GLN A 143 5.50 11.81 13.00
C GLN A 143 6.01 12.39 14.33
N LYS A 144 6.36 11.54 15.30
CA LYS A 144 6.89 11.95 16.62
C LYS A 144 8.33 12.43 16.56
N HIS A 145 9.16 11.84 15.71
CA HIS A 145 10.59 12.12 15.66
C HIS A 145 10.96 13.12 14.57
N GLY A 146 10.24 13.15 13.45
CA GLY A 146 10.62 13.95 12.29
C GLY A 146 10.12 15.39 12.28
N GLY A 147 9.21 15.75 13.20
CA GLY A 147 8.81 17.13 13.42
C GLY A 147 9.73 17.92 14.35
N ARG A 148 10.85 17.33 14.81
CA ARG A 148 11.78 17.98 15.73
C ARG A 148 12.81 18.80 14.94
N GLU A 149 13.14 19.97 15.45
CA GLU A 149 14.20 20.81 14.87
C GLU A 149 15.54 20.05 14.88
N GLY A 150 16.17 19.94 13.71
CA GLY A 150 17.45 19.21 13.55
C GLY A 150 17.34 17.68 13.57
N SER A 151 16.15 17.11 13.46
CA SER A 151 15.99 15.65 13.34
C SER A 151 16.57 15.13 12.02
N VAL A 152 17.26 13.99 12.10
CA VAL A 152 17.72 13.24 10.91
C VAL A 152 16.55 12.57 10.19
N TYR A 153 15.47 12.30 10.92
CA TYR A 153 14.25 11.78 10.34
C TYR A 153 13.43 12.97 9.87
N THR A 154 13.10 13.04 8.58
CA THR A 154 12.27 14.13 8.03
C THR A 154 11.11 13.54 7.25
N TYR A 155 10.03 14.29 7.14
CA TYR A 155 8.88 13.93 6.32
C TYR A 155 8.43 15.11 5.47
N SER A 156 7.83 14.85 4.31
CA SER A 156 7.35 15.91 3.40
C SER A 156 5.96 16.45 3.77
N SER A 157 5.14 15.64 4.44
CA SER A 157 3.77 16.00 4.81
C SER A 157 3.27 15.27 6.05
N GLN A 158 2.30 15.86 6.77
CA GLN A 158 1.64 15.25 7.93
C GLN A 158 0.48 14.31 7.56
N LYS A 159 0.19 14.11 6.27
CA LYS A 159 -0.85 13.17 5.82
C LYS A 159 -0.43 11.74 6.15
N SER A 160 -1.35 10.95 6.71
CA SER A 160 -1.06 9.58 7.20
C SER A 160 -0.45 8.68 6.13
N TYR A 161 -1.00 8.65 4.92
CA TYR A 161 -0.45 7.89 3.80
C TYR A 161 1.01 8.27 3.47
N VAL A 162 1.33 9.57 3.49
CA VAL A 162 2.69 10.05 3.21
C VAL A 162 3.63 9.62 4.34
N LEU A 163 3.23 9.82 5.60
CA LEU A 163 4.01 9.43 6.77
C LEU A 163 4.27 7.92 6.80
N ASN A 164 3.26 7.10 6.51
CA ASN A 164 3.41 5.65 6.52
C ASN A 164 4.43 5.21 5.45
N LYS A 165 4.29 5.73 4.23
CA LYS A 165 5.19 5.42 3.12
C LYS A 165 6.62 5.88 3.39
N GLU A 166 6.81 7.13 3.80
CA GLU A 166 8.14 7.68 4.08
C GLU A 166 8.79 6.98 5.28
N ALA A 167 8.02 6.65 6.31
CA ALA A 167 8.52 5.91 7.45
C ALA A 167 8.95 4.49 7.06
N GLN A 168 8.17 3.82 6.21
CA GLN A 168 8.52 2.48 5.75
C GLN A 168 9.78 2.49 4.89
N ASN A 169 9.93 3.48 3.99
CA ASN A 169 11.16 3.65 3.21
C ASN A 169 12.40 3.81 4.11
N ILE A 170 12.28 4.58 5.21
CA ILE A 170 13.38 4.74 6.18
C ILE A 170 13.68 3.42 6.90
N VAL A 171 12.66 2.66 7.27
CA VAL A 171 12.82 1.35 7.92
C VAL A 171 13.52 0.37 6.98
N ASP A 172 13.06 0.28 5.74
CA ASP A 172 13.62 -0.63 4.74
C ASP A 172 15.05 -0.25 4.38
N ASP A 173 15.37 1.04 4.27
CA ASP A 173 16.73 1.55 4.06
C ASP A 173 17.67 1.15 5.20
N ILE A 174 17.23 1.27 6.45
CA ILE A 174 18.02 0.83 7.61
C ILE A 174 18.19 -0.70 7.59
N LEU A 175 17.12 -1.46 7.39
CA LEU A 175 17.19 -2.92 7.51
C LEU A 175 17.83 -3.62 6.29
N SER A 176 17.76 -3.01 5.10
CA SER A 176 18.39 -3.54 3.88
C SER A 176 19.89 -3.28 3.81
N ASN A 177 20.42 -2.38 4.65
CA ASN A 177 21.84 -2.09 4.67
C ASN A 177 22.64 -3.26 5.26
N PRO A 178 23.62 -3.82 4.54
CA PRO A 178 24.38 -4.99 5.00
C PRO A 178 25.25 -4.71 6.23
N LYS A 179 25.49 -3.44 6.57
CA LYS A 179 26.25 -3.01 7.76
C LYS A 179 25.35 -2.70 8.96
N THR A 180 24.05 -2.94 8.85
CA THR A 180 23.14 -2.73 9.96
C THR A 180 23.34 -3.80 11.03
N VAL A 181 23.50 -3.35 12.26
CA VAL A 181 23.72 -4.21 13.42
C VAL A 181 22.39 -4.36 14.15
N ILE A 182 21.87 -5.59 14.19
CA ILE A 182 20.65 -5.94 14.92
C ILE A 182 21.06 -6.69 16.17
N ILE A 183 20.74 -6.15 17.35
CA ILE A 183 21.14 -6.73 18.65
C ILE A 183 20.04 -6.62 19.69
N HIS A 184 19.98 -7.61 20.58
CA HIS A 184 19.23 -7.49 21.83
C HIS A 184 19.97 -6.57 22.79
N THR A 185 19.23 -5.66 23.42
CA THR A 185 19.74 -4.66 24.36
C THR A 185 18.72 -4.46 25.47
N THR A 186 19.17 -3.95 26.62
CA THR A 186 18.27 -3.48 27.67
C THR A 186 18.13 -1.96 27.59
N ALA A 187 16.90 -1.48 27.78
CA ALA A 187 16.60 -0.06 27.87
C ALA A 187 15.90 0.22 29.21
N THR A 188 16.21 1.36 29.83
CA THR A 188 15.53 1.78 31.06
C THR A 188 14.36 2.68 30.70
N GLU A 189 13.15 2.27 31.06
CA GLU A 189 11.93 3.05 30.83
C GLU A 189 11.12 3.10 32.14
N ASN A 190 10.75 4.29 32.60
CA ASN A 190 10.03 4.49 33.87
C ASN A 190 10.66 3.79 35.09
N LYS A 191 12.01 3.76 35.17
CA LYS A 191 12.81 3.04 36.20
C LYS A 191 12.72 1.51 36.14
N GLN A 192 12.12 0.93 35.10
CA GLN A 192 12.14 -0.50 34.82
C GLN A 192 13.12 -0.82 33.70
N ILE A 193 13.82 -1.95 33.81
CA ILE A 193 14.72 -2.45 32.76
C ILE A 193 13.89 -3.33 31.84
N ILE A 194 13.71 -2.89 30.60
CA ILE A 194 13.00 -3.64 29.56
C ILE A 194 14.00 -4.14 28.51
N LYS A 195 13.76 -5.35 28.01
CA LYS A 195 14.53 -5.91 26.91
C LYS A 195 13.94 -5.44 25.59
N VAL A 196 14.81 -5.06 24.67
CA VAL A 196 14.47 -4.48 23.38
C VAL A 196 15.45 -4.95 22.32
N ILE A 197 15.06 -4.82 21.05
CA ILE A 197 15.96 -5.02 19.93
C ILE A 197 16.28 -3.66 19.31
N HIS A 198 17.57 -3.42 19.04
CA HIS A 198 18.03 -2.27 18.28
C HIS A 198 18.55 -2.74 16.92
N ALA A 199 18.07 -2.12 15.84
CA ALA A 199 18.67 -2.22 14.52
C ALA A 199 19.32 -0.88 14.18
N THR A 200 20.65 -0.83 14.16
CA THR A 200 21.44 0.39 14.00
C THR A 200 22.17 0.38 12.66
N ALA A 201 21.85 1.36 11.82
CA ALA A 201 22.56 1.61 10.57
C ALA A 201 23.93 2.28 10.81
N PRO A 202 24.88 2.20 9.85
CA PRO A 202 26.22 2.78 9.99
C PRO A 202 26.23 4.31 10.11
N ASP A 203 25.16 4.99 9.68
CA ASP A 203 24.95 6.42 9.88
C ASP A 203 24.47 6.79 11.31
N GLY A 204 24.22 5.78 12.14
CA GLY A 204 23.75 5.90 13.51
C GLY A 204 22.23 5.98 13.67
N ARG A 205 21.45 6.01 12.58
CA ARG A 205 19.98 5.89 12.67
C ARG A 205 19.64 4.53 13.25
N THR A 206 18.78 4.52 14.26
CA THR A 206 18.47 3.29 15.00
C THR A 206 16.96 3.07 15.09
N LEU A 207 16.51 1.85 14.77
CA LEU A 207 15.15 1.38 15.00
C LEU A 207 15.10 0.61 16.32
N ARG A 208 14.08 0.88 17.13
CA ARG A 208 13.87 0.20 18.41
C ARG A 208 12.60 -0.63 18.36
N PHE A 209 12.73 -1.94 18.57
CA PHE A 209 11.65 -2.91 18.64
C PHE A 209 11.51 -3.48 20.04
N ASN A 210 10.41 -4.17 20.30
CA ASN A 210 10.24 -4.99 21.50
C ASN A 210 11.21 -6.20 21.52
N GLU A 211 11.24 -6.93 22.63
CA GLU A 211 12.12 -8.11 22.82
C GLU A 211 11.96 -9.16 21.71
N ASP A 212 10.74 -9.34 21.19
CA ASP A 212 10.42 -10.36 20.20
C ASP A 212 10.49 -9.86 18.75
N GLY A 213 10.76 -8.57 18.52
CA GLY A 213 10.76 -7.96 17.18
C GLY A 213 9.39 -7.83 16.51
N THR A 214 8.31 -8.17 17.21
CA THR A 214 6.93 -8.14 16.67
C THR A 214 6.31 -6.75 16.61
N LYS A 215 6.92 -5.76 17.28
CA LYS A 215 6.40 -4.39 17.30
C LYS A 215 7.51 -3.35 17.31
N LEU A 216 7.36 -2.32 16.46
CA LEU A 216 8.23 -1.14 16.49
C LEU A 216 7.81 -0.20 17.63
N ILE A 217 8.76 0.11 18.51
CA ILE A 217 8.60 1.08 19.60
C ILE A 217 8.85 2.50 19.07
N GLY A 218 9.85 2.67 18.21
CA GLY A 218 10.10 3.94 17.52
C GLY A 218 11.52 4.11 16.98
N PHE A 219 11.80 5.33 16.53
CA PHE A 219 13.10 5.72 15.98
C PHE A 219 14.01 6.34 17.06
N ARG A 220 15.31 6.20 16.90
CA ARG A 220 16.33 6.81 17.76
C ARG A 220 17.33 7.57 16.91
N GLU A 221 17.53 8.83 17.29
CA GLU A 221 18.48 9.71 16.64
C GLU A 221 19.92 9.22 16.83
N PRO A 222 20.81 9.46 15.85
CA PRO A 222 22.22 9.12 15.99
C PRO A 222 22.89 9.91 17.12
N SER A 223 23.89 9.31 17.76
CA SER A 223 24.72 10.04 18.73
C SER A 223 25.45 11.17 18.02
N LYS A 224 25.39 12.39 18.57
CA LYS A 224 26.26 13.49 18.15
C LYS A 224 27.71 13.06 18.43
N LYS A 225 28.54 13.01 17.39
CA LYS A 225 29.99 12.79 17.51
C LYS A 225 30.68 14.11 17.81
#